data_AF-A0A7V0IUW6-F1
#
_entry.id   AF-A0A7V0IUW6-F1
#
_cell.length_a   1.000
_cell.length_b   1.000
_cell.length_c   1.000
_cell.angle_alpha   90.00
_cell.angle_beta   90.00
_cell.angle_gamma   90.00
#
_symmetry.space_group_name_H-M   'P 1'
#
loop_
_entity.id
_entity.type
_entity.pdbx_description
1 polymer ?
#
loop_
_entity_poly.entity_id
_entity_poly.type
_entity_poly.pdbx_seq_one_letter_code
_entity_poly.pdbx_strand_id
1 'polypeptide(L)'
;MDRQVTKHEVPSYEIVEEKIKEIDGSIIVLRIFYIFMQIAYKFQLIKNDELCTVEIPRKLLEGLRGENPILEAKLAEILDSSLQHSDCWIKV
;
A
#
# COMPACT_ATOMS: atom_id res chain seq x y z
N MET A 1 -15.99 -10.35 3.26
CA MET A 1 -15.68 -10.48 1.82
C MET A 1 -14.78 -9.32 1.46
N ASP A 2 -13.59 -9.62 0.94
CA ASP A 2 -12.65 -8.60 0.50
C ASP A 2 -13.14 -8.07 -0.85
N ARG A 3 -13.44 -6.77 -0.89
CA ARG A 3 -13.94 -6.13 -2.11
C ARG A 3 -12.76 -5.57 -2.87
N GLN A 4 -12.56 -6.01 -4.11
CA GLN A 4 -11.63 -5.33 -5.00
C GLN A 4 -12.13 -3.89 -5.22
N VAL A 5 -11.24 -2.93 -5.03
CA VAL A 5 -11.53 -1.50 -5.16
C VAL A 5 -10.60 -0.86 -6.17
N THR A 6 -11.05 0.25 -6.74
CA THR A 6 -10.25 1.07 -7.64
C THR A 6 -9.46 2.12 -6.88
N LYS A 7 -8.41 2.67 -7.51
CA LYS A 7 -7.60 3.76 -6.94
C LYS A 7 -8.40 4.97 -6.43
N HIS A 8 -9.55 5.25 -7.05
CA HIS A 8 -10.42 6.37 -6.68
C HIS A 8 -11.21 6.14 -5.37
N GLU A 9 -11.39 4.88 -4.97
CA GLU A 9 -12.08 4.52 -3.73
C GLU A 9 -11.13 4.52 -2.52
N VAL A 10 -9.82 4.57 -2.77
CA VAL A 10 -8.78 4.49 -1.75
C VAL A 10 -8.40 5.91 -1.32
N PRO A 11 -8.57 6.28 -0.03
CA PRO A 11 -8.14 7.58 0.47
C PRO A 11 -6.64 7.76 0.24
N SER A 12 -6.23 8.94 -0.21
CA SER A 12 -4.81 9.29 -0.35
C SER A 12 -3.99 8.29 -1.18
N TYR A 13 -4.62 7.62 -2.15
CA TYR A 13 -3.96 6.63 -3.02
C TYR A 13 -2.71 7.20 -3.69
N GLU A 14 -2.77 8.45 -4.15
CA GLU A 14 -1.66 9.11 -4.84
C GLU A 14 -0.41 9.18 -3.96
N ILE A 15 -0.57 9.47 -2.67
CA ILE A 15 0.52 9.51 -1.68
C ILE A 15 1.13 8.11 -1.50
N VAL A 16 0.29 7.06 -1.44
CA VAL A 16 0.76 5.68 -1.32
C VAL A 16 1.53 5.26 -2.56
N GLU A 17 1.01 5.54 -3.75
CA GLU A 17 1.66 5.20 -5.01
C GLU A 17 2.98 5.95 -5.19
N GLU A 18 3.01 7.25 -4.86
CA GLU A 18 4.23 8.04 -4.88
C GLU A 18 5.26 7.46 -3.92
N LYS A 19 4.86 7.11 -2.69
CA LYS A 19 5.78 6.55 -1.71
C LYS A 19 6.36 5.20 -2.11
N ILE A 20 5.54 4.35 -2.73
CA ILE A 20 6.00 3.07 -3.29
C ILE A 20 7.03 3.31 -4.40
N LYS A 21 6.77 4.27 -5.29
CA LYS A 21 7.69 4.64 -6.37
C LYS A 21 9.00 5.26 -5.84
N GLU A 22 8.94 6.03 -4.76
CA GLU A 22 10.13 6.56 -4.09
C GLU A 22 11.02 5.46 -3.51
N ILE A 23 10.40 4.41 -2.94
CA ILE A 23 11.14 3.23 -2.42
C ILE A 23 11.74 2.44 -3.58
N ASP A 24 10.93 2.11 -4.59
CA ASP A 24 11.38 1.42 -5.79
C ASP A 24 10.45 1.71 -6.97
N GLY A 25 10.98 2.45 -7.95
CA GLY A 25 10.24 2.87 -9.13
C GLY A 25 9.82 1.73 -10.07
N SER A 26 10.28 0.50 -9.84
CA SER A 26 9.91 -0.68 -10.62
C SER A 26 8.67 -1.40 -10.07
N ILE A 27 8.23 -1.04 -8.86
CA ILE A 27 7.05 -1.64 -8.24
C ILE A 27 5.78 -1.05 -8.84
N ILE A 28 4.85 -1.93 -9.21
CA ILE A 28 3.55 -1.55 -9.75
C ILE A 28 2.45 -2.01 -8.81
N VAL A 29 1.48 -1.14 -8.51
CA VAL A 29 0.25 -1.53 -7.80
C VAL A 29 -0.65 -2.29 -8.77
N LEU A 30 -0.76 -3.61 -8.60
CA LEU A 30 -1.53 -4.47 -9.49
C LEU A 30 -3.04 -4.42 -9.15
N ARG A 31 -3.38 -4.61 -7.87
CA ARG A 31 -4.78 -4.65 -7.38
C ARG A 31 -4.86 -4.11 -5.97
N ILE A 32 -6.02 -3.59 -5.61
CA ILE A 32 -6.30 -3.09 -4.26
C ILE A 32 -7.58 -3.73 -3.78
N PHE A 33 -7.60 -4.16 -2.53
CA PHE A 33 -8.75 -4.76 -1.88
C PHE A 33 -9.07 -4.00 -0.60
N TYR A 34 -10.35 -3.77 -0.36
CA TYR A 34 -10.80 -3.28 0.93
C TYR A 34 -11.25 -4.45 1.80
N ILE A 35 -10.56 -4.61 2.94
CA ILE A 35 -10.81 -5.64 3.93
C ILE A 35 -11.69 -5.04 5.02
N PHE A 36 -12.99 -5.25 4.91
CA PHE A 36 -13.96 -4.68 5.85
C PHE A 36 -13.72 -5.14 7.30
N MET A 37 -13.33 -6.40 7.51
CA MET A 37 -13.09 -6.94 8.87
C MET A 37 -11.92 -6.28 9.59
N GLN A 38 -10.90 -5.85 8.85
CA GLN A 38 -9.69 -5.22 9.41
C GLN A 38 -9.71 -3.69 9.27
N ILE A 39 -10.69 -3.14 8.54
CA ILE A 39 -10.78 -1.72 8.20
C ILE A 39 -9.45 -1.25 7.57
N ALA A 40 -8.96 -2.02 6.60
CA ALA A 40 -7.68 -1.82 5.94
C ALA A 40 -7.81 -1.99 4.41
N TYR A 41 -6.89 -1.36 3.69
CA TYR A 41 -6.71 -1.55 2.26
C TYR A 41 -5.49 -2.42 2.03
N LYS A 42 -5.66 -3.51 1.30
CA LYS A 42 -4.62 -4.44 0.89
C LYS A 42 -4.17 -4.12 -0.53
N PHE A 43 -2.93 -3.72 -0.67
CA PHE A 43 -2.28 -3.42 -1.94
C PHE A 43 -1.51 -4.65 -2.39
N GLN A 44 -1.88 -5.21 -3.54
CA GLN A 44 -1.06 -6.18 -4.24
C GLN A 44 -0.10 -5.43 -5.15
N LEU A 45 1.19 -5.61 -4.89
CA LEU A 45 2.29 -5.00 -5.58
C LEU A 45 2.99 -6.06 -6.42
N ILE A 46 3.46 -5.70 -7.61
CA ILE A 46 4.22 -6.60 -8.49
C ILE A 46 5.55 -5.96 -8.86
N LYS A 47 6.61 -6.76 -8.85
CA LYS A 47 7.96 -6.40 -9.27
C LYS A 47 8.65 -7.65 -9.81
N ASN A 48 9.20 -7.60 -11.02
CA ASN A 48 9.98 -8.70 -11.62
C ASN A 48 9.33 -10.10 -11.51
N ASP A 49 8.03 -10.20 -11.79
CA ASP A 49 7.22 -11.44 -11.65
C ASP A 49 7.06 -11.97 -10.21
N GLU A 50 7.36 -11.14 -9.22
CA GLU A 50 7.12 -11.39 -7.80
C GLU A 50 5.96 -10.52 -7.30
N LEU A 51 5.09 -11.11 -6.48
CA LEU A 51 3.99 -10.41 -5.83
C LEU A 51 4.30 -10.16 -4.37
N CYS A 52 4.02 -8.95 -3.89
CA CYS A 52 4.02 -8.60 -2.48
C CYS A 52 2.65 -8.03 -2.10
N THR A 53 2.19 -8.30 -0.89
CA THR A 53 0.92 -7.75 -0.41
C THR A 53 1.13 -6.94 0.85
N VAL A 54 0.71 -5.68 0.81
CA VAL A 54 0.85 -4.74 1.93
C VAL A 54 -0.53 -4.30 2.40
N GLU A 55 -0.76 -4.37 3.71
CA GLU A 55 -2.02 -3.99 4.33
C GLU A 55 -1.85 -2.65 5.04
N ILE A 56 -2.65 -1.66 4.63
CA ILE A 56 -2.57 -0.29 5.13
C ILE A 56 -3.90 0.07 5.80
N PRO A 57 -3.91 0.43 7.10
CA PRO A 57 -5.13 0.79 7.80
C PRO A 57 -5.83 1.99 7.13
N ARG A 58 -7.15 1.90 6.94
CA ARG A 58 -7.93 3.00 6.33
C ARG A 58 -7.77 4.32 7.10
N LYS A 59 -7.73 4.27 8.43
CA LYS A 59 -7.54 5.46 9.28
C LYS A 59 -6.22 6.19 8.98
N LEU A 60 -5.17 5.44 8.64
CA LEU A 60 -3.88 6.03 8.26
C LEU A 60 -4.05 6.83 6.97
N LEU A 61 -4.64 6.20 5.95
CA LEU A 61 -4.89 6.80 4.65
C LEU A 61 -5.81 8.02 4.70
N GLU A 62 -6.87 7.96 5.50
CA GLU A 62 -7.78 9.10 5.70
C GLU A 62 -7.09 10.28 6.38
N GLY A 63 -6.15 10.03 7.30
CA GLY A 63 -5.39 11.08 7.97
C GLY A 63 -4.30 11.74 7.10
N LEU A 64 -3.84 11.06 6.05
CA LEU A 64 -2.84 11.61 5.11
C LEU A 64 -3.38 12.75 4.24
N ARG A 65 -4.71 12.90 4.11
CA ARG A 65 -5.34 13.99 3.34
C ARG A 65 -5.01 15.40 3.84
N GLY A 66 -4.48 15.53 5.05
CA GLY A 66 -4.11 16.80 5.66
C GLY A 66 -2.61 17.08 5.70
N GLU A 67 -1.79 16.43 4.85
CA GLU A 67 -0.33 16.61 4.81
C GLU A 67 0.29 16.47 6.22
N ASN A 68 -0.05 15.36 6.89
CA ASN A 68 0.44 15.11 8.23
C ASN A 68 1.75 14.32 8.18
N PRO A 69 2.91 14.94 8.44
CA PRO A 69 4.22 14.32 8.26
C PRO A 69 4.42 13.10 9.19
N ILE A 70 3.71 13.05 10.32
CA ILE A 70 3.77 11.91 11.24
C ILE A 70 3.12 10.67 10.62
N LEU A 71 2.00 10.86 9.91
CA LEU A 71 1.30 9.77 9.25
C LEU A 71 2.03 9.32 7.99
N GLU A 72 2.67 10.25 7.28
CA GLU A 72 3.52 9.93 6.13
C GLU A 72 4.75 9.11 6.54
N ALA A 73 5.42 9.49 7.64
CA ALA A 73 6.52 8.71 8.20
C ALA A 73 6.06 7.30 8.59
N LYS A 74 4.86 7.18 9.17
CA LYS A 74 4.30 5.87 9.53
C LYS A 74 3.90 5.03 8.31
N LEU A 75 3.38 5.66 7.25
CA LEU A 75 3.13 4.99 5.99
C LEU A 75 4.44 4.48 5.38
N ALA A 76 5.48 5.32 5.38
CA ALA A 76 6.81 4.96 4.90
C ALA A 76 7.37 3.77 5.69
N GLU A 77 7.26 3.76 7.02
CA GLU A 77 7.70 2.64 7.87
C GLU A 77 6.99 1.32 7.52
N ILE A 78 5.67 1.35 7.30
CA ILE A 78 4.90 0.16 6.90
C ILE A 78 5.34 -0.35 5.53
N LEU A 79 5.49 0.55 4.56
CA LEU A 79 5.91 0.22 3.20
C LEU A 79 7.34 -0.31 3.20
N ASP A 80 8.27 0.36 3.88
CA ASP A 80 9.68 -0.01 3.97
C ASP A 80 9.84 -1.39 4.66
N SER A 81 9.18 -1.58 5.81
CA SER A 81 9.17 -2.86 6.51
C SER A 81 8.51 -3.98 5.71
N SER A 82 7.59 -3.70 4.80
CA SER A 82 6.99 -4.76 3.97
C SER A 82 7.80 -5.03 2.71
N LEU A 83 8.29 -3.98 2.05
CA LEU A 83 8.92 -4.05 0.74
C LEU A 83 10.41 -4.42 0.79
N GLN A 84 11.11 -4.05 1.87
CA GLN A 84 12.51 -4.44 2.07
C GLN A 84 12.64 -5.90 2.52
N HIS A 85 11.59 -6.47 3.12
CA HIS A 85 11.60 -7.86 3.51
C HIS A 85 11.42 -8.75 2.27
N SER A 86 12.47 -9.49 1.92
CA SER A 86 12.45 -10.43 0.79
C SER A 86 11.31 -11.45 0.89
N ASP A 87 10.88 -11.79 2.11
CA ASP A 87 9.76 -12.69 2.36
C ASP A 87 8.41 -12.18 1.84
N CYS A 88 8.26 -10.86 1.61
CA CYS A 88 7.03 -10.35 1.02
C CYS A 88 6.91 -10.70 -0.46
N TRP A 89 8.03 -10.82 -1.18
CA TRP A 89 8.07 -11.04 -2.62
C TRP A 89 7.97 -12.54 -2.92
N ILE A 90 6.75 -12.97 -3.22
CA ILE A 90 6.46 -14.35 -3.57
C ILE A 90 6.46 -14.47 -5.09
N LYS A 91 7.33 -15.33 -5.61
CA LYS A 91 7.40 -15.65 -7.03
C LYS A 91 6.12 -16.34 -7.50
N VAL A 92 5.54 -15.86 -8.58
CA VAL A 92 4.28 -16.35 -9.16
C VAL A 92 4.53 -17.27 -10.34
#